data_AF-A0AAP0GZ62-F1
#
_entry.id   AF-A0AAP0GZ62-F1
#
_cell.length_a   1.000
_cell.length_b   1.000
_cell.length_c   1.000
_cell.angle_alpha   90.00
_cell.angle_beta   90.00
_cell.angle_gamma   90.00
#
_symmetry.space_group_name_H-M   'P 1'
#
loop_
_entity.id
_entity.type
_entity.pdbx_description
1 polymer ?
#
loop_
_entity_poly.entity_id
_entity_poly.type
_entity_poly.pdbx_seq_one_letter_code
_entity_poly.pdbx_strand_id
1 'polypeptide(L)'
;MTTPYEQTLDGNGNSSPTVDEPSPLPPTQVSNVCSSSTAGAKSMSIAALDAAIEHEIRMGRLDPNMDKKHMRRIISNRYAAKKAHDRKVNKMIELENSKKDLEDTIAILRPRIEQEQQLKSHLSHENAILVKQLQIHADLNKLKDEQIYKNTMERERLKGLLGMHPPPPPYN
;
A
#
# COMPACT_ATOMS: atom_id res chain seq x y z
N MET A 1 -16.47 -43.91 -3.87
CA MET A 1 -16.34 -43.36 -5.24
C MET A 1 -16.40 -41.84 -5.06
N THR A 2 -15.40 -41.00 -5.32
CA THR A 2 -14.13 -41.06 -6.09
C THR A 2 -13.29 -39.85 -5.62
N THR A 3 -11.99 -40.00 -5.36
CA THR A 3 -10.99 -38.90 -5.23
C THR A 3 -10.56 -38.46 -6.67
N PRO A 4 -9.90 -37.31 -6.96
CA PRO A 4 -8.65 -36.83 -6.31
C PRO A 4 -8.36 -35.30 -6.28
N TYR A 5 -7.43 -34.88 -5.42
CA TYR A 5 -6.57 -33.71 -5.67
C TYR A 5 -5.11 -34.18 -5.57
N GLU A 6 -4.40 -34.04 -6.68
CA GLU A 6 -2.99 -34.40 -6.85
C GLU A 6 -2.04 -33.37 -6.22
N GLN A 7 -0.94 -33.91 -5.70
CA GLN A 7 0.31 -33.21 -5.42
C GLN A 7 1.13 -33.07 -6.72
N THR A 8 1.84 -31.96 -6.88
CA THR A 8 3.17 -31.94 -7.50
C THR A 8 4.07 -30.96 -6.76
N LEU A 9 5.11 -31.50 -6.12
CA LEU A 9 6.31 -30.80 -5.66
C LEU A 9 7.45 -31.29 -6.54
N ASP A 10 8.05 -30.41 -7.33
CA ASP A 10 9.40 -30.50 -7.89
C ASP A 10 9.89 -29.04 -7.97
N GLY A 11 11.10 -28.61 -7.61
CA GLY A 11 12.38 -29.31 -7.61
C GLY A 11 13.39 -28.50 -8.43
N ASN A 12 13.91 -27.41 -7.83
CA ASN A 12 15.25 -26.81 -7.96
C ASN A 12 15.98 -26.78 -9.33
N GLY A 13 16.38 -25.57 -9.78
CA GLY A 13 17.32 -25.39 -10.90
C GLY A 13 17.84 -23.96 -11.01
N ASN A 14 19.10 -23.76 -10.60
CA ASN A 14 19.90 -22.54 -10.78
C ASN A 14 19.91 -22.07 -12.25
N SER A 15 19.57 -20.80 -12.48
CA SER A 15 20.14 -20.01 -13.59
C SER A 15 20.28 -18.55 -13.16
N SER A 16 21.53 -18.10 -13.15
CA SER A 16 21.99 -16.73 -12.92
C SER A 16 21.45 -15.74 -13.98
N PRO A 17 21.60 -14.43 -13.76
CA PRO A 17 20.66 -13.40 -14.20
C PRO A 17 20.88 -13.01 -15.67
N THR A 18 19.79 -13.00 -16.43
CA THR A 18 19.75 -12.23 -17.67
C THR A 18 19.54 -10.77 -17.28
N VAL A 19 20.52 -9.93 -17.62
CA VAL A 19 20.44 -8.48 -17.51
C VAL A 19 19.44 -8.02 -18.57
N ASP A 20 18.19 -7.83 -18.17
CA ASP A 20 17.23 -7.06 -18.95
C ASP A 20 17.63 -5.58 -18.88
N GLU A 21 18.18 -5.15 -19.99
CA GLU A 21 18.41 -3.79 -20.41
C GLU A 21 17.21 -2.89 -20.05
N PRO A 22 17.42 -1.79 -19.29
CA PRO A 22 16.33 -0.87 -18.99
C PRO A 22 15.92 -0.18 -20.29
N SER A 23 14.68 -0.43 -20.71
CA SER A 23 14.03 0.29 -21.81
C SER A 23 14.26 1.80 -21.67
N PRO A 24 14.62 2.50 -22.77
CA PRO A 24 14.87 3.93 -22.71
C PRO A 24 13.58 4.65 -22.33
N LEU A 25 13.65 5.45 -21.25
CA LEU A 25 12.57 6.35 -20.86
C LEU A 25 12.16 7.18 -22.09
N PRO A 26 10.85 7.39 -22.34
CA PRO A 26 10.43 8.31 -23.37
C PRO A 26 11.04 9.69 -23.07
N PRO A 27 11.49 10.45 -24.08
CA PRO A 27 11.95 11.81 -23.85
C PRO A 27 10.79 12.59 -23.23
N THR A 28 10.93 12.94 -21.95
CA THR A 28 10.10 13.95 -21.32
C THR A 28 10.28 15.20 -22.15
N GLN A 29 9.34 15.46 -23.05
CA GLN A 29 9.26 16.72 -23.75
C GLN A 29 9.19 17.78 -22.66
N VAL A 30 10.25 18.57 -22.57
CA VAL A 30 10.21 19.88 -21.94
C VAL A 30 9.32 20.75 -22.80
N SER A 31 8.00 20.49 -22.76
CA SER A 31 7.00 21.43 -23.20
C SER A 31 7.01 22.56 -22.18
N ASN A 32 7.99 23.45 -22.35
CA ASN A 32 7.88 24.85 -22.02
C ASN A 32 6.66 25.40 -22.76
N VAL A 33 5.48 25.19 -22.18
CA VAL A 33 4.34 26.03 -22.47
C VAL A 33 3.78 26.40 -21.11
N CYS A 34 4.19 27.60 -20.68
CA CYS A 34 3.53 28.38 -19.66
C CYS A 34 2.10 28.68 -20.14
N SER A 35 1.24 27.66 -20.13
CA SER A 35 -0.21 27.82 -20.23
C SER A 35 -0.72 28.02 -18.81
N SER A 36 -0.36 29.15 -18.20
CA SER A 36 -1.09 29.64 -17.05
C SER A 36 -2.41 30.20 -17.56
N SER A 37 -3.41 29.33 -17.64
CA SER A 37 -4.81 29.72 -17.72
C SER A 37 -5.08 30.66 -16.55
N THR A 38 -5.14 31.96 -16.83
CA THR A 38 -5.43 33.01 -15.86
C THR A 38 -6.90 32.96 -15.46
N ALA A 39 -7.29 31.95 -14.70
CA ALA A 39 -8.50 32.02 -13.90
C ALA A 39 -8.18 32.85 -12.64
N GLY A 40 -8.50 34.15 -12.68
CA GLY A 40 -8.57 35.00 -11.47
C GLY A 40 -7.45 36.02 -11.25
N ALA A 41 -6.59 36.30 -12.23
CA ALA A 41 -5.66 37.43 -12.09
C ALA A 41 -6.37 38.76 -12.31
N LYS A 42 -6.95 39.35 -11.25
CA LYS A 42 -7.34 40.77 -11.26
C LYS A 42 -6.10 41.59 -11.63
N SER A 43 -6.07 42.15 -12.83
CA SER A 43 -5.07 43.13 -13.23
C SER A 43 -5.23 44.38 -12.36
N MET A 44 -4.14 45.05 -12.01
CA MET A 44 -4.25 46.31 -11.26
C MET A 44 -5.08 47.30 -12.07
N SER A 45 -5.95 48.05 -11.38
CA SER A 45 -6.73 49.11 -12.01
C SER A 45 -5.80 50.23 -12.48
N ILE A 46 -6.25 51.01 -13.46
CA ILE A 46 -5.49 52.15 -13.98
C ILE A 46 -5.21 53.16 -12.86
N ALA A 47 -6.18 53.42 -11.98
CA ALA A 47 -6.00 54.31 -10.83
C ALA A 47 -4.93 53.79 -9.84
N ALA A 48 -4.89 52.48 -9.61
CA ALA A 48 -3.87 51.87 -8.75
C ALA A 48 -2.46 51.92 -9.40
N LEU A 49 -2.39 51.75 -10.72
CA LEU A 49 -1.14 51.92 -11.47
C LEU A 49 -0.64 53.35 -11.41
N ASP A 50 -1.51 54.34 -11.55
CA ASP A 50 -1.12 55.75 -11.54
C ASP A 50 -0.66 56.21 -10.15
N ALA A 51 -1.36 55.78 -9.09
CA ALA A 51 -0.91 56.01 -7.71
C ALA A 51 0.46 55.32 -7.43
N ALA A 52 0.68 54.13 -7.98
CA ALA A 52 1.96 53.44 -7.86
C ALA A 52 3.09 54.14 -8.64
N ILE A 53 2.79 54.75 -9.81
CA ILE A 53 3.73 55.57 -10.56
C ILE A 53 4.16 56.78 -9.74
N GLU A 54 3.20 57.53 -9.19
CA GLU A 54 3.51 58.71 -8.37
C GLU A 54 4.38 58.36 -7.16
N HIS A 55 4.10 57.22 -6.54
CA HIS A 55 4.92 56.69 -5.45
C HIS A 55 6.34 56.33 -5.91
N GLU A 56 6.50 55.62 -7.03
CA GLU A 56 7.81 55.24 -7.55
C GLU A 56 8.65 56.44 -8.00
N ILE A 57 8.01 57.47 -8.56
CA ILE A 57 8.64 58.77 -8.87
C ILE A 57 9.11 59.45 -7.59
N ARG A 58 8.26 59.52 -6.55
CA ARG A 58 8.61 60.09 -5.24
C ARG A 58 9.79 59.37 -4.58
N MET A 59 9.89 58.06 -4.79
CA MET A 59 10.98 57.22 -4.28
C MET A 59 12.22 57.24 -5.18
N GLY A 60 12.24 58.03 -6.26
CA GLY A 60 13.39 58.15 -7.18
C GLY A 60 13.68 56.90 -8.01
N ARG A 61 12.73 55.96 -8.11
CA ARG A 61 12.90 54.68 -8.82
C ARG A 61 12.45 54.72 -10.28
N LEU A 62 11.79 55.81 -10.68
CA LEU A 62 11.25 56.01 -12.00
C LEU A 62 11.46 57.47 -12.43
N ASP A 63 11.91 57.68 -13.66
CA ASP A 63 12.12 59.01 -14.22
C ASP A 63 10.78 59.72 -14.47
N PRO A 64 10.54 60.93 -13.92
CA PRO A 64 9.34 61.73 -14.18
C PRO A 64 9.11 62.06 -15.66
N ASN A 65 10.18 62.13 -16.47
CA ASN A 65 10.10 62.48 -17.90
C ASN A 65 9.73 61.29 -18.80
N MET A 66 9.60 60.11 -18.22
CA MET A 66 9.28 58.88 -18.92
C MET A 66 7.80 58.87 -19.37
N ASP A 67 7.50 58.24 -20.51
CA ASP A 67 6.10 58.14 -20.97
C ASP A 67 5.24 57.32 -19.98
N LYS A 68 4.05 57.83 -19.67
CA LYS A 68 3.09 57.20 -18.74
C LYS A 68 2.73 55.78 -19.14
N LYS A 69 2.62 55.48 -20.44
CA LYS A 69 2.34 54.11 -20.91
C LYS A 69 3.50 53.16 -20.59
N HIS A 70 4.73 53.63 -20.75
CA HIS A 70 5.93 52.87 -20.41
C HIS A 70 6.05 52.64 -18.89
N MET A 71 5.83 53.69 -18.09
CA MET A 71 5.79 53.61 -16.62
C MET A 71 4.75 52.59 -16.13
N ARG A 72 3.52 52.63 -16.67
CA ARG A 72 2.48 51.65 -16.34
C ARG A 72 2.90 50.23 -16.67
N ARG A 73 3.61 50.01 -17.79
CA ARG A 73 4.11 48.70 -18.19
C ARG A 73 5.17 48.17 -17.22
N ILE A 74 6.13 49.01 -16.82
CA ILE A 74 7.19 48.63 -15.86
C ILE A 74 6.56 48.17 -14.54
N ILE A 75 5.64 48.97 -13.99
CA ILE A 75 4.98 48.64 -12.72
C ILE A 75 4.12 47.38 -12.85
N SER A 76 3.34 47.25 -13.93
CA SER A 76 2.53 46.06 -14.19
C SER A 76 3.38 44.79 -14.25
N ASN A 77 4.49 44.82 -15.00
CA ASN A 77 5.40 43.69 -15.12
C ASN A 77 6.04 43.34 -13.78
N ARG A 78 6.47 44.35 -13.01
CA ARG A 78 7.04 44.14 -11.67
C ARG A 78 6.03 43.48 -10.73
N TYR A 79 4.78 43.94 -10.73
CA TYR A 79 3.72 43.34 -9.93
C TYR A 79 3.42 41.90 -10.37
N ALA A 80 3.34 41.66 -11.68
CA ALA A 80 3.14 40.32 -12.22
C ALA A 80 4.27 39.35 -11.84
N ALA A 81 5.53 39.81 -11.91
CA ALA A 81 6.70 39.03 -11.51
C ALA A 81 6.68 38.72 -10.01
N LYS A 82 6.38 39.72 -9.15
CA LYS A 82 6.23 39.52 -7.71
C LYS A 82 5.13 38.50 -7.41
N LYS A 83 3.96 38.65 -8.03
CA LYS A 83 2.84 37.71 -7.85
C LYS A 83 3.19 36.29 -8.32
N ALA A 84 3.96 36.16 -9.40
CA ALA A 84 4.45 34.86 -9.87
C ALA A 84 5.42 34.23 -8.86
N HIS A 85 6.33 35.02 -8.32
CA HIS A 85 7.23 34.61 -7.25
C HIS A 85 6.45 34.14 -6.01
N ASP A 86 5.49 34.95 -5.53
CA ASP A 86 4.67 34.62 -4.35
C ASP A 86 3.90 33.31 -4.55
N ARG A 87 3.33 33.07 -5.74
CA ARG A 87 2.70 31.79 -6.08
C ARG A 87 3.69 30.62 -6.02
N LYS A 88 4.90 30.80 -6.52
CA LYS A 88 5.94 29.75 -6.49
C LYS A 88 6.34 29.43 -5.05
N VAL A 89 6.54 30.45 -4.22
CA VAL A 89 6.87 30.28 -2.79
C VAL A 89 5.74 29.56 -2.07
N ASN A 90 4.49 30.00 -2.25
CA ASN A 90 3.34 29.32 -1.65
C ASN A 90 3.25 27.86 -2.11
N LYS A 91 3.49 27.60 -3.39
CA LYS A 91 3.48 26.22 -3.90
C LYS A 91 4.58 25.37 -3.28
N MET A 92 5.76 25.93 -3.08
CA MET A 92 6.87 25.24 -2.41
C MET A 92 6.51 24.89 -0.97
N ILE A 93 5.93 25.83 -0.22
CA ILE A 93 5.46 25.60 1.15
C ILE A 93 4.38 24.50 1.20
N GLU A 94 3.41 24.53 0.28
CA GLU A 94 2.41 23.46 0.16
C GLU A 94 3.05 22.08 -0.05
N LEU A 95 4.05 22.01 -0.93
CA LEU A 95 4.76 20.76 -1.23
C LEU A 95 5.59 20.28 -0.04
N GLU A 96 6.25 21.20 0.68
CA GLU A 96 7.01 20.88 1.89
C GLU A 96 6.09 20.34 2.99
N ASN A 97 4.94 20.96 3.20
CA ASN A 97 3.94 20.50 4.15
C ASN A 97 3.40 19.12 3.75
N SER A 98 3.02 18.95 2.47
CA SER A 98 2.54 17.66 1.97
C SER A 98 3.59 16.56 2.08
N LYS A 99 4.87 16.87 1.84
CA LYS A 99 5.97 15.94 2.06
C LYS A 99 6.03 15.51 3.52
N LYS A 100 5.99 16.47 4.46
CA LYS A 100 6.04 16.20 5.89
C LYS A 100 4.87 15.32 6.35
N ASP A 101 3.64 15.63 5.91
CA ASP A 101 2.46 14.84 6.25
C ASP A 101 2.58 13.38 5.77
N LEU A 102 3.16 13.18 4.59
CA LEU A 102 3.45 11.85 4.05
C LEU A 102 4.55 11.13 4.86
N GLU A 103 5.63 11.83 5.23
CA GLU A 103 6.69 11.28 6.08
C GLU A 103 6.15 10.86 7.46
N ASP A 104 5.31 11.69 8.08
CA ASP A 104 4.65 11.38 9.36
C ASP A 104 3.72 10.16 9.23
N THR A 105 2.95 10.09 8.13
CA THR A 105 2.10 8.92 7.83
C THR A 105 2.93 7.65 7.67
N ILE A 106 4.05 7.72 6.95
CA ILE A 106 4.97 6.59 6.77
C ILE A 106 5.57 6.16 8.11
N ALA A 107 5.96 7.11 8.97
CA ALA A 107 6.51 6.83 10.28
C ALA A 107 5.52 6.08 11.19
N ILE A 108 4.22 6.38 11.08
CA ILE A 108 3.16 5.68 11.82
C ILE A 108 2.87 4.30 11.22
N LEU A 109 2.79 4.20 9.90
CA LEU A 109 2.37 2.96 9.23
C LEU A 109 3.43 1.86 9.25
N ARG A 110 4.73 2.22 9.19
CA ARG A 110 5.82 1.24 9.16
C ARG A 110 5.81 0.28 10.37
N PRO A 111 5.82 0.75 11.63
CA PRO A 111 5.74 -0.14 12.79
C PRO A 111 4.48 -1.01 12.80
N ARG A 112 3.35 -0.48 12.33
CA ARG A 112 2.09 -1.24 12.26
C ARG A 112 2.19 -2.39 11.27
N ILE A 113 2.79 -2.15 10.10
CA ILE A 113 3.03 -3.21 9.10
C ILE A 113 3.96 -4.29 9.68
N GLU A 114 5.03 -3.89 10.36
CA GLU A 114 5.97 -4.82 11.00
C GLU A 114 5.28 -5.67 12.07
N GLN A 115 4.44 -5.05 12.91
CA GLN A 115 3.65 -5.76 13.92
C GLN A 115 2.69 -6.78 13.31
N GLU A 116 1.98 -6.42 12.24
CA GLU A 116 1.07 -7.34 11.54
C GLU A 116 1.81 -8.49 10.88
N GLN A 117 3.01 -8.25 10.32
CA GLN A 117 3.86 -9.31 9.78
C GLN A 117 4.34 -10.28 10.87
N GLN A 118 4.71 -9.76 12.04
CA GLN A 118 5.07 -10.60 13.19
C GLN A 118 3.88 -11.43 13.66
N LEU A 119 2.70 -10.82 13.78
CA LEU A 119 1.47 -11.51 14.18
C LEU A 119 1.11 -12.62 13.18
N LYS A 120 1.18 -12.34 11.88
CA LYS A 120 0.96 -13.34 10.83
C LYS A 120 1.93 -14.51 10.94
N SER A 121 3.21 -14.24 11.18
CA SER A 121 4.23 -15.29 11.36
C SER A 121 3.93 -16.15 12.59
N HIS A 122 3.57 -15.52 13.71
CA HIS A 122 3.20 -16.20 14.95
C HIS A 122 1.99 -17.12 14.75
N LEU A 123 0.90 -16.60 14.18
CA LEU A 123 -0.32 -17.36 13.91
C LEU A 123 -0.06 -18.50 12.91
N SER A 124 0.78 -18.27 11.90
CA SER A 124 1.16 -19.33 10.96
C SER A 124 1.92 -20.47 11.66
N HIS A 125 2.79 -20.13 12.61
CA HIS A 125 3.53 -21.12 13.39
C HIS A 125 2.60 -21.90 14.33
N GLU A 126 1.71 -21.20 15.04
CA GLU A 126 0.72 -21.82 15.93
C GLU A 126 -0.20 -22.76 15.15
N ASN A 127 -0.71 -22.32 14.00
CA ASN A 127 -1.55 -23.15 13.13
C ASN A 127 -0.80 -24.41 12.67
N ALA A 128 0.47 -24.29 12.27
CA ALA A 128 1.28 -25.45 11.90
C ALA A 128 1.46 -26.45 13.05
N ILE A 129 1.57 -25.98 14.29
CA ILE A 129 1.61 -26.84 15.48
C ILE A 129 0.27 -27.54 15.68
N LEU A 130 -0.84 -26.80 15.64
CA LEU A 130 -2.18 -27.35 15.85
C LEU A 130 -2.54 -28.40 14.79
N VAL A 131 -2.22 -28.14 13.52
CA VAL A 131 -2.41 -29.11 12.43
C VAL A 131 -1.65 -30.40 12.70
N LYS A 132 -0.39 -30.31 13.15
CA LYS A 132 0.40 -31.50 13.53
C LYS A 132 -0.23 -32.26 14.71
N GLN A 133 -0.71 -31.55 15.72
CA GLN A 133 -1.37 -32.18 16.87
C GLN A 133 -2.65 -32.90 16.45
N LEU A 134 -3.48 -32.26 15.61
CA LEU A 134 -4.69 -32.88 15.07
C LEU A 134 -4.37 -34.14 14.27
N GLN A 135 -3.31 -34.11 13.45
CA GLN A 135 -2.87 -35.28 12.69
C GLN A 135 -2.46 -36.43 13.63
N ILE A 136 -1.65 -36.14 14.65
CA ILE A 136 -1.25 -37.15 15.65
C ILE A 136 -2.47 -37.75 16.34
N HIS A 137 -3.44 -36.93 16.73
CA HIS A 137 -4.67 -37.42 17.35
C HIS A 137 -5.52 -38.26 16.40
N ALA A 138 -5.63 -37.88 15.13
CA ALA A 138 -6.33 -38.65 14.11
C ALA A 138 -5.67 -40.03 13.91
N ASP A 139 -4.34 -40.08 13.82
CA ASP A 139 -3.59 -41.33 13.66
C ASP A 139 -3.73 -42.24 14.88
N LEU A 140 -3.68 -41.68 16.09
CA LEU A 140 -3.90 -42.43 17.33
C LEU A 140 -5.31 -42.99 17.43
N ASN A 141 -6.33 -42.22 17.04
CA ASN A 141 -7.71 -42.69 17.03
C ASN A 141 -7.90 -43.82 16.02
N LYS A 142 -7.34 -43.69 14.82
CA LYS A 142 -7.35 -44.76 13.82
C LYS A 142 -6.73 -46.05 14.35
N LEU A 143 -5.57 -45.96 15.01
CA LEU A 143 -4.92 -47.13 15.62
C LEU A 143 -5.78 -47.76 16.72
N LYS A 144 -6.43 -46.95 17.55
CA LYS A 144 -7.35 -47.42 18.60
C LYS A 144 -8.56 -48.14 17.99
N ASP A 145 -9.16 -47.58 16.93
CA ASP A 145 -10.30 -48.19 16.25
C ASP A 145 -9.93 -49.54 15.63
N GLU A 146 -8.75 -49.64 15.01
CA GLU A 146 -8.21 -50.91 14.50
C GLU A 146 -7.99 -51.93 15.62
N GLN A 147 -7.49 -51.50 16.79
CA GLN A 147 -7.31 -52.38 17.95
C GLN A 147 -8.66 -52.85 18.52
N ILE A 148 -9.65 -51.96 18.62
CA ILE A 148 -11.01 -52.30 19.06
C ILE A 148 -11.62 -53.31 18.09
N TYR A 149 -11.46 -53.11 16.78
CA TYR A 149 -11.94 -54.05 15.77
C TYR A 149 -11.29 -55.44 15.92
N LYS A 150 -9.97 -55.53 16.08
CA LYS A 150 -9.29 -56.82 16.32
C LYS A 150 -9.76 -57.50 17.61
N ASN A 151 -9.86 -56.74 18.69
CA ASN A 151 -10.31 -57.26 19.98
C ASN A 151 -11.76 -57.75 19.95
N THR A 152 -12.64 -57.03 19.24
CA THR A 152 -14.04 -57.44 19.07
C THR A 152 -14.14 -58.73 18.26
N MET A 153 -13.39 -58.84 17.16
CA MET A 153 -13.34 -60.07 16.35
C MET A 153 -12.84 -61.28 17.15
N GLU A 154 -11.75 -61.15 17.91
CA GLU A 154 -11.25 -62.27 18.72
C GLU A 154 -12.21 -62.61 19.85
N ARG A 155 -12.86 -61.62 20.48
CA ARG A 155 -13.88 -61.87 21.50
C ARG A 155 -15.04 -62.68 20.95
N GLU A 156 -15.53 -62.35 19.75
CA GLU A 156 -16.59 -63.13 19.11
C GLU A 156 -16.13 -64.53 18.71
N ARG A 157 -14.88 -64.70 18.24
CA ARG A 157 -14.27 -66.01 17.99
C ARG A 157 -14.23 -66.89 19.25
N LEU A 158 -13.78 -66.33 20.36
CA LEU A 158 -13.69 -67.03 21.65
C LEU A 158 -15.07 -67.42 22.19
N LYS A 159 -16.07 -66.53 22.09
CA LYS A 159 -17.46 -66.86 22.46
C LYS A 159 -18.01 -68.05 21.67
N GLY A 160 -17.74 -68.09 20.36
CA GLY A 160 -18.15 -69.20 19.50
C GLY A 160 -17.51 -70.53 19.91
N LEU A 161 -16.23 -70.51 20.31
CA LEU A 161 -15.50 -71.70 20.77
C LEU A 161 -16.01 -72.21 22.14
N LEU A 162 -16.37 -71.30 23.04
CA LEU A 162 -16.90 -71.62 24.37
C LEU A 162 -18.39 -71.97 24.37
N GLY A 163 -19.07 -71.98 23.21
CA GLY A 163 -20.50 -72.27 23.11
C GLY A 163 -21.39 -71.28 23.85
N MET A 164 -20.89 -70.07 24.11
CA MET A 164 -21.61 -69.02 24.85
C MET A 164 -22.59 -68.31 23.90
N HIS A 165 -23.81 -68.83 23.82
CA HIS A 165 -24.93 -68.17 23.13
C HIS A 165 -25.36 -66.91 23.89
N PRO A 166 -25.77 -65.82 23.23
CA PRO A 166 -26.33 -64.66 23.92
C PRO A 166 -27.49 -65.08 24.84
N PRO A 167 -27.59 -64.48 26.05
CA PRO A 167 -28.67 -64.79 26.99
C PRO A 167 -30.02 -64.55 26.31
N PRO A 168 -31.02 -65.42 26.54
CA PRO A 168 -32.34 -65.23 25.94
C PRO A 168 -32.90 -63.87 26.37
N PRO A 169 -33.57 -63.13 25.45
CA PRO A 169 -34.16 -61.85 25.80
C PRO A 169 -35.12 -62.04 26.97
N PRO A 170 -35.22 -61.07 27.89
CA PRO A 170 -36.12 -61.17 29.04
C PRO A 170 -37.55 -61.38 28.53
N TYR A 171 -38.21 -62.40 29.08
CA TYR A 171 -39.63 -62.64 28.82
C TYR A 171 -40.43 -61.44 29.37
N ASN A 172 -41.14 -60.75 28.48
CA ASN A 172 -42.16 -59.77 28.84
C ASN A 172 -43.34 -60.46 29.54
#